data_AF-A0A8T6EEZ9-F1
#
_entry.id   AF-A0A8T6EEZ9-F1
#
_cell.length_a   1.000
_cell.length_b   1.000
_cell.length_c   1.000
_cell.angle_alpha   90.00
_cell.angle_beta   90.00
_cell.angle_gamma   90.00
#
_symmetry.space_group_name_H-M   'P 1'
#
loop_
_entity.id
_entity.type
_entity.pdbx_description
1 polymer ?
#
loop_
_entity_poly.entity_id
_entity_poly.type
_entity_poly.pdbx_seq_one_letter_code
_entity_poly.pdbx_strand_id
1 'polypeptide(L)'
;MMAEDDPARFLCLLDELKTSRELLKSGFGHLQEIDMGNTFYHLPHQLLASGFERLMKCYIAVVHKGRDGAYPDRRAMQSLGHDLEGLLETIRTKYYGGTQRPLLQQDLAFIKTDSVLNDCVRILSLFGKMGRYYNLDVVAGAHHEPMDPKDEWEALESRVEDPTPYHGDQERLYRDYYPRVNSALIAKMERLVRAIAMQFTLGGHADAGGEVRRLSVVYQKFRNIRDDQFGTVDYRRSVEILRGNADQWIRRSYHEIAASGWPSLAVTKAEFGDEWPFRDDRVTVECRDGLFCIVNIGGYDFALNGAARSRFGLPFAHDAGVAVLGKSVGPFIEVARGLSASRCQPAHPPPF
;
A
#
# COMPACT_ATOMS: atom_id res chain seq x y z
N MET A 1 -25.65 26.43 23.37
CA MET A 1 -26.84 25.68 22.92
C MET A 1 -26.37 24.74 21.83
N MET A 2 -26.18 23.45 22.13
CA MET A 2 -25.91 22.47 21.07
C MET A 2 -27.16 22.42 20.19
N ALA A 3 -27.02 22.61 18.88
CA ALA A 3 -28.15 22.38 17.98
C ALA A 3 -28.57 20.90 18.15
N GLU A 4 -29.88 20.61 18.26
CA GLU A 4 -30.41 19.25 18.43
C GLU A 4 -29.89 18.23 17.39
N ASP A 5 -29.32 18.72 16.29
CA ASP A 5 -28.83 17.99 15.13
C ASP A 5 -27.33 17.62 15.19
N ASP A 6 -26.57 18.13 16.19
CA ASP A 6 -25.10 17.92 16.28
C ASP A 6 -24.69 16.43 16.44
N PRO A 7 -25.37 15.60 17.26
CA PRO A 7 -25.03 14.17 17.37
C PRO A 7 -25.24 13.40 16.06
N ALA A 8 -26.31 13.69 15.32
CA ALA A 8 -26.60 13.03 14.05
C ALA A 8 -25.54 13.37 12.99
N ARG A 9 -25.14 14.65 12.90
CA ARG A 9 -24.07 15.11 12.00
C ARG A 9 -22.73 14.47 12.32
N PHE A 10 -22.39 14.34 13.61
CA PHE A 10 -21.18 13.65 14.04
C PHE A 10 -21.17 12.17 13.58
N LEU A 11 -22.30 11.47 13.73
CA LEU A 11 -22.42 10.08 13.27
C LEU A 11 -22.28 9.95 11.75
N CYS A 12 -22.93 10.83 10.98
CA CYS A 12 -22.76 10.86 9.52
C CYS A 12 -21.29 11.10 9.12
N LEU A 13 -20.60 12.01 9.80
CA LEU A 13 -19.20 12.30 9.51
C LEU A 13 -18.29 11.12 9.89
N LEU A 14 -18.58 10.43 10.98
CA LEU A 14 -17.91 9.19 11.36
C LEU A 14 -18.07 8.11 10.29
N ASP A 15 -19.28 7.92 9.75
CA ASP A 15 -19.54 6.92 8.71
C ASP A 15 -18.91 7.30 7.36
N GLU A 16 -18.86 8.59 7.02
CA GLU A 16 -18.09 9.07 5.86
C GLU A 16 -16.59 8.82 6.01
N LEU A 17 -16.01 9.03 7.20
CA LEU A 17 -14.61 8.70 7.46
C LEU A 17 -14.35 7.18 7.36
N LYS A 18 -15.26 6.33 7.86
CA LYS A 18 -15.14 4.87 7.71
C LYS A 18 -15.20 4.47 6.23
N THR A 19 -16.12 5.04 5.47
CA THR A 19 -16.26 4.77 4.04
C THR A 19 -15.00 5.20 3.29
N SER A 20 -14.52 6.41 3.55
CA SER A 20 -13.25 6.94 3.04
C SER A 20 -12.07 5.99 3.31
N ARG A 21 -11.97 5.46 4.53
CA ARG A 21 -10.92 4.49 4.89
C ARG A 21 -11.02 3.20 4.05
N GLU A 22 -12.21 2.63 3.90
CA GLU A 22 -12.38 1.40 3.11
C GLU A 22 -12.12 1.64 1.62
N LEU A 23 -12.47 2.82 1.09
CA LEU A 23 -12.14 3.23 -0.27
C LEU A 23 -10.62 3.34 -0.46
N LEU A 24 -9.91 3.98 0.47
CA LEU A 24 -8.44 4.08 0.42
C LEU A 24 -7.78 2.70 0.49
N LYS A 25 -8.17 1.85 1.45
CA LYS A 25 -7.67 0.47 1.55
C LYS A 25 -7.91 -0.31 0.25
N SER A 26 -9.13 -0.26 -0.27
CA SER A 26 -9.49 -1.00 -1.49
C SER A 26 -8.75 -0.44 -2.70
N GLY A 27 -8.59 0.88 -2.81
CA GLY A 27 -7.83 1.53 -3.86
C GLY A 27 -6.36 1.11 -3.85
N PHE A 28 -5.71 1.09 -2.68
CA PHE A 28 -4.35 0.57 -2.54
C PHE A 28 -4.25 -0.91 -2.88
N GLY A 29 -5.22 -1.72 -2.45
CA GLY A 29 -5.27 -3.15 -2.78
C GLY A 29 -5.39 -3.40 -4.28
N HIS A 30 -6.25 -2.65 -4.98
CA HIS A 30 -6.39 -2.76 -6.43
C HIS A 30 -5.15 -2.26 -7.17
N LEU A 31 -4.47 -1.23 -6.66
CA LEU A 31 -3.20 -0.77 -7.22
C LEU A 31 -2.10 -1.83 -7.07
N GLN A 32 -2.08 -2.57 -5.95
CA GLN A 32 -1.16 -3.70 -5.74
C GLN A 32 -1.40 -4.91 -6.65
N GLU A 33 -2.56 -4.99 -7.29
CA GLU A 33 -2.90 -6.02 -8.28
C GLU A 33 -2.67 -5.54 -9.73
N ILE A 34 -2.18 -4.31 -9.92
CA ILE A 34 -1.78 -3.82 -11.26
C ILE A 34 -0.47 -4.49 -11.66
N ASP A 35 -0.46 -5.03 -12.88
CA ASP A 35 0.67 -5.70 -13.48
C ASP A 35 0.57 -5.67 -15.02
N MET A 36 1.46 -6.38 -15.71
CA MET A 36 1.46 -6.52 -17.19
C MET A 36 0.12 -7.03 -17.76
N GLY A 37 -0.58 -7.90 -17.03
CA GLY A 37 -1.85 -8.50 -17.43
C GLY A 37 -3.08 -7.72 -16.96
N ASN A 38 -2.94 -6.92 -15.91
CA ASN A 38 -3.97 -6.06 -15.37
C ASN A 38 -3.53 -4.59 -15.35
N THR A 39 -3.84 -3.87 -16.43
CA THR A 39 -3.57 -2.43 -16.56
C THR A 39 -4.83 -1.58 -16.32
N PHE A 40 -5.81 -2.10 -15.56
CA PHE A 40 -7.10 -1.43 -15.35
C PHE A 40 -7.05 -0.40 -14.21
N TYR A 41 -6.37 0.72 -14.45
CA TYR A 41 -6.20 1.81 -13.47
C TYR A 41 -7.50 2.54 -13.10
N HIS A 42 -8.56 2.42 -13.89
CA HIS A 42 -9.82 3.15 -13.66
C HIS A 42 -10.41 2.87 -12.26
N LEU A 43 -10.45 1.61 -11.85
CA LEU A 43 -10.99 1.22 -10.54
C LEU A 43 -10.15 1.76 -9.36
N PRO A 44 -8.83 1.50 -9.26
CA PRO A 44 -8.04 2.06 -8.17
C PRO A 44 -8.07 3.60 -8.17
N HIS A 45 -8.03 4.27 -9.33
CA HIS A 45 -8.16 5.72 -9.40
C HIS A 45 -9.51 6.23 -8.86
N GLN A 46 -10.62 5.58 -9.21
CA GLN A 46 -11.94 5.94 -8.71
C GLN A 46 -12.03 5.79 -7.19
N LEU A 47 -11.52 4.68 -6.66
CA LEU A 47 -11.54 4.39 -5.23
C LEU A 47 -10.67 5.38 -4.45
N LEU A 48 -9.44 5.62 -4.91
CA LEU A 48 -8.49 6.54 -4.28
C LEU A 48 -8.98 7.98 -4.34
N ALA A 49 -9.45 8.45 -5.49
CA ALA A 49 -9.97 9.81 -5.62
C ALA A 49 -11.15 10.05 -4.67
N SER A 50 -12.13 9.13 -4.62
CA SER A 50 -13.27 9.24 -3.71
C SER A 50 -12.86 9.11 -2.23
N GLY A 51 -11.92 8.21 -1.93
CA GLY A 51 -11.38 8.01 -0.60
C GLY A 51 -10.70 9.26 -0.05
N PHE A 52 -9.77 9.84 -0.82
CA PHE A 52 -9.06 11.07 -0.45
C PHE A 52 -9.99 12.29 -0.34
N GLU A 53 -10.93 12.46 -1.28
CA GLU A 53 -11.90 13.56 -1.24
C GLU A 53 -12.69 13.55 0.08
N ARG A 54 -13.26 12.39 0.43
CA ARG A 54 -14.03 12.22 1.67
C ARG A 54 -13.18 12.45 2.92
N LEU A 55 -11.96 11.90 2.97
CA LEU A 55 -11.04 12.11 4.10
C LEU A 55 -10.81 13.60 4.32
N MET A 56 -10.43 14.32 3.26
CA MET A 56 -10.10 15.74 3.35
C MET A 56 -11.31 16.59 3.71
N LYS A 57 -12.48 16.34 3.11
CA LYS A 57 -13.72 17.06 3.44
C LYS A 57 -14.18 16.81 4.87
N CYS A 58 -14.17 15.57 5.35
CA CYS A 58 -14.53 15.24 6.72
C CYS A 58 -13.56 15.88 7.73
N TYR A 59 -12.26 15.87 7.44
CA TYR A 59 -11.27 16.54 8.26
C TYR A 59 -11.53 18.05 8.34
N ILE A 60 -11.72 18.72 7.19
CA ILE A 60 -12.07 20.15 7.14
C ILE A 60 -13.33 20.42 7.97
N ALA A 61 -14.39 19.62 7.79
CA ALA A 61 -15.66 19.83 8.47
C ALA A 61 -15.57 19.71 10.00
N VAL A 62 -14.87 18.70 10.53
CA VAL A 62 -14.76 18.55 11.99
C VAL A 62 -13.84 19.61 12.61
N VAL A 63 -12.75 20.00 11.92
CA VAL A 63 -11.89 21.07 12.43
C VAL A 63 -12.59 22.43 12.37
N HIS A 64 -13.40 22.67 11.33
CA HIS A 64 -14.27 23.86 11.26
C HIS A 64 -15.25 23.89 12.44
N LYS A 65 -15.95 22.77 12.73
CA LYS A 65 -16.83 22.65 13.91
C LYS A 65 -16.09 22.96 15.21
N GLY A 66 -14.87 22.44 15.37
CA GLY A 66 -14.05 22.69 16.55
C GLY A 66 -13.68 24.17 16.75
N ARG A 67 -13.40 24.88 15.64
CA ARG A 67 -13.01 26.30 15.66
C ARG A 67 -14.19 27.25 15.79
N ASP A 68 -15.25 27.01 15.03
CA ASP A 68 -16.32 27.98 14.80
C ASP A 68 -17.61 27.61 15.57
N GLY A 69 -17.60 26.47 16.26
CA GLY A 69 -18.72 25.99 17.07
C GLY A 69 -19.87 25.37 16.26
N ALA A 70 -19.81 25.41 14.93
CA ALA A 70 -20.81 24.84 14.02
C ALA A 70 -20.15 24.09 12.85
N TYR A 71 -20.82 23.03 12.36
CA TYR A 71 -20.41 22.35 11.14
C TYR A 71 -20.58 23.29 9.93
N PRO A 72 -19.75 23.14 8.87
CA PRO A 72 -19.89 23.95 7.68
C PRO A 72 -21.28 23.75 7.06
N ASP A 73 -21.87 24.83 6.57
CA ASP A 73 -23.15 24.75 5.89
C ASP A 73 -23.02 24.09 4.50
N ARG A 74 -24.16 23.84 3.84
CA ARG A 74 -24.20 23.22 2.51
C ARG A 74 -23.38 24.01 1.49
N ARG A 75 -23.42 25.34 1.53
CA ARG A 75 -22.72 26.21 0.57
C ARG A 75 -21.21 26.11 0.78
N ALA A 76 -20.76 26.13 2.03
CA ALA A 76 -19.36 25.92 2.40
C ALA A 76 -18.88 24.55 1.93
N MET A 77 -19.64 23.47 2.19
CA MET A 77 -19.30 22.12 1.75
C MET A 77 -19.25 21.98 0.22
N GLN A 78 -20.16 22.62 -0.51
CA GLN A 78 -20.15 22.64 -1.97
C GLN A 78 -18.98 23.44 -2.54
N SER A 79 -18.59 24.53 -1.89
CA SER A 79 -17.48 25.38 -2.33
C SER A 79 -16.12 24.69 -2.30
N LEU A 80 -15.97 23.62 -1.50
CA LEU A 80 -14.76 22.80 -1.48
C LEU A 80 -14.55 22.02 -2.79
N GLY A 81 -15.58 21.85 -3.61
CA GLY A 81 -15.50 21.16 -4.91
C GLY A 81 -15.10 19.68 -4.80
N HIS A 82 -14.64 19.09 -5.91
CA HIS A 82 -14.11 17.71 -5.98
C HIS A 82 -12.60 17.69 -6.25
N ASP A 83 -11.96 18.85 -6.19
CA ASP A 83 -10.56 19.03 -6.55
C ASP A 83 -9.65 18.60 -5.40
N LEU A 84 -8.95 17.49 -5.56
CA LEU A 84 -8.07 16.98 -4.51
C LEU A 84 -6.90 17.95 -4.21
N GLU A 85 -6.37 18.61 -5.25
CA GLU A 85 -5.30 19.60 -5.08
C GLU A 85 -5.81 20.80 -4.28
N GLY A 86 -7.00 21.30 -4.63
CA GLY A 86 -7.65 22.41 -3.91
C GLY A 86 -8.04 22.06 -2.47
N LEU A 87 -8.46 20.83 -2.21
CA LEU A 87 -8.74 20.33 -0.87
C LEU A 87 -7.45 20.25 -0.04
N LEU A 88 -6.38 19.70 -0.60
CA LEU A 88 -5.07 19.60 0.06
C LEU A 88 -4.47 20.98 0.32
N GLU A 89 -4.66 21.93 -0.61
CA GLU A 89 -4.31 23.33 -0.45
C GLU A 89 -5.05 23.97 0.73
N THR A 90 -6.36 23.73 0.80
CA THR A 90 -7.19 24.24 1.90
C THR A 90 -6.73 23.67 3.22
N ILE A 91 -6.38 22.39 3.27
CA ILE A 91 -5.82 21.77 4.46
C ILE A 91 -4.50 22.43 4.84
N ARG A 92 -3.50 22.45 3.95
CA ARG A 92 -2.14 22.91 4.28
C ARG A 92 -2.07 24.38 4.70
N THR A 93 -2.99 25.22 4.21
CA THR A 93 -2.98 26.67 4.47
C THR A 93 -3.89 27.09 5.61
N LYS A 94 -5.06 26.44 5.77
CA LYS A 94 -6.08 26.88 6.72
C LYS A 94 -6.29 25.89 7.85
N TYR A 95 -6.28 24.59 7.59
CA TYR A 95 -6.74 23.60 8.57
C TYR A 95 -5.62 22.87 9.30
N TYR A 96 -4.44 22.71 8.69
CA TYR A 96 -3.29 22.04 9.27
C TYR A 96 -2.74 22.81 10.46
N GLY A 97 -2.57 22.15 11.59
CA GLY A 97 -2.12 22.75 12.85
C GLY A 97 -1.03 21.93 13.53
N GLY A 98 -0.60 22.41 14.70
CA GLY A 98 0.38 21.71 15.53
C GLY A 98 1.81 21.75 15.01
N THR A 99 2.13 22.65 14.08
CA THR A 99 3.43 22.74 13.38
C THR A 99 4.62 23.12 14.28
N GLN A 100 4.37 23.49 15.53
CA GLN A 100 5.40 23.58 16.58
C GLN A 100 5.99 22.21 16.95
N ARG A 101 5.32 21.11 16.59
CA ARG A 101 5.82 19.74 16.82
C ARG A 101 6.66 19.31 15.61
N PRO A 102 7.91 18.85 15.79
CA PRO A 102 8.79 18.48 14.68
C PRO A 102 8.17 17.47 13.70
N LEU A 103 7.46 16.46 14.21
CA LEU A 103 6.77 15.47 13.39
C LEU A 103 5.76 16.10 12.41
N LEU A 104 4.90 17.00 12.90
CA LEU A 104 3.87 17.65 12.07
C LEU A 104 4.48 18.69 11.12
N GLN A 105 5.59 19.32 11.52
CA GLN A 105 6.33 20.20 10.63
C GLN A 105 6.92 19.41 9.45
N GLN A 106 7.50 18.24 9.71
CA GLN A 106 8.06 17.36 8.68
C GLN A 106 6.97 16.81 7.75
N ASP A 107 5.83 16.39 8.30
CA ASP A 107 4.68 15.94 7.50
C ASP A 107 4.12 17.06 6.62
N LEU A 108 3.99 18.29 7.15
CA LEU A 108 3.58 19.44 6.34
C LEU A 108 4.59 19.79 5.25
N ALA A 109 5.89 19.70 5.54
CA ALA A 109 6.93 19.90 4.54
C ALA A 109 6.82 18.87 3.42
N PHE A 110 6.70 17.58 3.77
CA PHE A 110 6.48 16.49 2.82
C PHE A 110 5.26 16.74 1.92
N ILE A 111 4.11 17.08 2.50
CA ILE A 111 2.88 17.41 1.74
C ILE A 111 3.10 18.55 0.74
N LYS A 112 4.00 19.50 1.04
CA LYS A 112 4.25 20.66 0.19
C LYS A 112 5.25 20.37 -0.93
N THR A 113 6.25 19.54 -0.67
CA THR A 113 7.46 19.48 -1.52
C THR A 113 7.67 18.16 -2.23
N ASP A 114 6.99 17.07 -1.83
CA ASP A 114 7.18 15.77 -2.48
C ASP A 114 6.49 15.74 -3.85
N SER A 115 7.29 15.74 -4.92
CA SER A 115 6.80 15.80 -6.30
C SER A 115 5.96 14.58 -6.69
N VAL A 116 6.36 13.39 -6.24
CA VAL A 116 5.64 12.13 -6.54
C VAL A 116 4.25 12.18 -5.91
N LEU A 117 4.15 12.59 -4.64
CA LEU A 117 2.85 12.79 -3.99
C LEU A 117 1.99 13.81 -4.74
N ASN A 118 2.57 14.96 -5.10
CA ASN A 118 1.85 16.02 -5.80
C ASN A 118 1.30 15.51 -7.14
N ASP A 119 2.08 14.73 -7.89
CA ASP A 119 1.62 14.10 -9.12
C ASP A 119 0.51 13.08 -8.87
N CYS A 120 0.60 12.23 -7.84
CA CYS A 120 -0.49 11.32 -7.47
C CYS A 120 -1.80 12.11 -7.22
N VAL A 121 -1.74 13.17 -6.41
CA VAL A 121 -2.93 13.97 -6.06
C VAL A 121 -3.50 14.67 -7.29
N ARG A 122 -2.65 15.23 -8.15
CA ARG A 122 -3.05 15.88 -9.40
C ARG A 122 -3.75 14.90 -10.35
N ILE A 123 -3.17 13.74 -10.60
CA ILE A 123 -3.73 12.73 -11.51
C ILE A 123 -5.07 12.20 -10.98
N LEU A 124 -5.17 11.93 -9.67
CA LEU A 124 -6.42 11.51 -9.05
C LEU A 124 -7.48 12.63 -9.09
N SER A 125 -7.08 13.90 -8.98
CA SER A 125 -7.97 15.06 -9.15
C SER A 125 -8.49 15.17 -10.59
N LEU A 126 -7.61 15.06 -11.59
CA LEU A 126 -7.95 15.01 -13.02
C LEU A 126 -8.93 13.86 -13.32
N PHE A 127 -8.68 12.68 -12.76
CA PHE A 127 -9.57 11.53 -12.89
C PHE A 127 -10.98 11.83 -12.33
N GLY A 128 -11.05 12.42 -11.13
CA GLY A 128 -12.32 12.79 -10.50
C GLY A 128 -13.12 13.82 -11.29
N LYS A 129 -12.44 14.82 -11.87
CA LYS A 129 -13.04 15.91 -12.65
C LYS A 129 -13.52 15.46 -14.04
N MET A 130 -12.67 14.74 -14.78
CA MET A 130 -12.85 14.50 -16.21
C MET A 130 -12.55 13.04 -16.63
N GLY A 131 -11.62 12.36 -15.97
CA GLY A 131 -11.17 11.02 -16.39
C GLY A 131 -12.25 9.93 -16.35
N ARG A 132 -13.29 10.08 -15.52
CA ARG A 132 -14.36 9.07 -15.40
C ARG A 132 -15.10 8.79 -16.70
N TYR A 133 -15.29 9.81 -17.53
CA TYR A 133 -16.03 9.71 -18.78
C TYR A 133 -15.20 10.17 -19.98
N TYR A 134 -13.87 10.22 -19.85
CA TYR A 134 -12.96 10.70 -20.90
C TYR A 134 -13.30 10.11 -22.29
N ASN A 135 -13.47 8.79 -22.38
CA ASN A 135 -13.83 8.15 -23.65
C ASN A 135 -15.21 8.59 -24.19
N LEU A 136 -16.20 8.78 -23.32
CA LEU A 136 -17.53 9.27 -23.72
C LEU A 136 -17.48 10.75 -24.15
N ASP A 137 -16.65 11.54 -23.48
CA ASP A 137 -16.41 12.93 -23.81
C ASP A 137 -15.74 13.08 -25.18
N VAL A 138 -14.77 12.21 -25.49
CA VAL A 138 -14.16 12.10 -26.83
C VAL A 138 -15.22 11.71 -27.88
N VAL A 139 -16.06 10.71 -27.58
CA VAL A 139 -17.18 10.30 -28.46
C VAL A 139 -18.17 11.45 -28.68
N ALA A 140 -18.41 12.28 -27.66
CA ALA A 140 -19.28 13.46 -27.74
C ALA A 140 -18.66 14.64 -28.52
N GLY A 141 -17.44 14.49 -29.04
CA GLY A 141 -16.75 15.50 -29.84
C GLY A 141 -16.19 16.67 -29.02
N ALA A 142 -16.01 16.48 -27.71
CA ALA A 142 -15.49 17.54 -26.87
C ALA A 142 -13.99 17.76 -27.15
N HIS A 143 -13.64 19.02 -27.45
CA HIS A 143 -12.27 19.48 -27.65
C HIS A 143 -11.55 19.63 -26.30
N HIS A 144 -11.28 18.53 -25.61
CA HIS A 144 -10.49 18.55 -24.38
C HIS A 144 -9.00 18.76 -24.69
N GLU A 145 -8.28 19.48 -23.82
CA GLU A 145 -6.83 19.32 -23.74
C GLU A 145 -6.50 17.87 -23.30
N PRO A 146 -5.51 17.22 -23.91
CA PRO A 146 -5.50 15.77 -24.12
C PRO A 146 -4.77 15.04 -22.99
N MET A 147 -5.22 15.17 -21.75
CA MET A 147 -4.61 14.43 -20.64
C MET A 147 -5.50 13.28 -20.19
N ASP A 148 -5.18 12.08 -20.68
CA ASP A 148 -5.70 10.83 -20.11
C ASP A 148 -5.01 10.58 -18.76
N PRO A 149 -5.74 10.51 -17.63
CA PRO A 149 -5.15 10.19 -16.34
C PRO A 149 -4.42 8.85 -16.30
N LYS A 150 -4.74 7.91 -17.21
CA LYS A 150 -4.00 6.67 -17.36
C LYS A 150 -2.57 6.92 -17.87
N ASP A 151 -2.44 7.67 -18.97
CA ASP A 151 -1.15 7.98 -19.57
C ASP A 151 -0.27 8.78 -18.61
N GLU A 152 -0.87 9.73 -17.89
CA GLU A 152 -0.18 10.50 -16.85
C GLU A 152 0.32 9.63 -15.69
N TRP A 153 -0.45 8.58 -15.33
CA TRP A 153 -0.06 7.64 -14.29
C TRP A 153 1.07 6.72 -14.72
N GLU A 154 1.01 6.16 -15.94
CA GLU A 154 2.09 5.35 -16.51
C GLU A 154 3.40 6.17 -16.65
N ALA A 155 3.27 7.45 -17.01
CA ALA A 155 4.40 8.37 -17.03
C ALA A 155 4.96 8.66 -15.63
N LEU A 156 4.12 8.70 -14.60
CA LEU A 156 4.55 8.82 -13.21
C LEU A 156 5.28 7.56 -12.74
N GLU A 157 4.75 6.38 -13.03
CA GLU A 157 5.38 5.08 -12.71
C GLU A 157 6.80 5.01 -13.28
N SER A 158 6.97 5.37 -14.55
CA SER A 158 8.27 5.38 -15.23
C SER A 158 9.28 6.40 -14.65
N ARG A 159 8.79 7.44 -13.94
CA ARG A 159 9.67 8.38 -13.21
C ARG A 159 10.06 7.87 -11.83
N VAL A 160 9.23 7.02 -11.22
CA VAL A 160 9.53 6.40 -9.92
C VAL A 160 10.59 5.34 -10.08
N GLU A 161 10.50 4.51 -11.12
CA GLU A 161 11.53 3.53 -11.48
C GLU A 161 11.61 3.41 -13.01
N ASP A 162 12.82 3.31 -13.55
CA ASP A 162 13.01 3.09 -14.99
C ASP A 162 12.62 1.63 -15.34
N PRO A 163 11.65 1.41 -16.25
CA PRO A 163 11.28 0.06 -16.68
C PRO A 163 12.32 -0.58 -17.61
N THR A 164 13.26 0.18 -18.18
CA THR A 164 14.21 -0.28 -19.19
C THR A 164 15.03 -1.52 -18.80
N PRO A 165 15.54 -1.66 -17.56
CA PRO A 165 16.26 -2.86 -17.11
C PRO A 165 15.44 -4.15 -17.14
N TYR A 166 14.12 -4.03 -17.24
CA TYR A 166 13.17 -5.13 -17.27
C TYR A 166 12.68 -5.44 -18.70
N HIS A 167 13.06 -4.62 -19.69
CA HIS A 167 12.71 -4.86 -21.09
C HIS A 167 13.29 -6.20 -21.56
N GLY A 168 12.42 -7.10 -22.01
CA GLY A 168 12.79 -8.46 -22.44
C GLY A 168 12.65 -9.53 -21.36
N ASP A 169 12.38 -9.16 -20.11
CA ASP A 169 12.12 -10.10 -19.01
C ASP A 169 10.74 -9.82 -18.40
N GLN A 170 9.71 -10.43 -19.01
CA GLN A 170 8.32 -10.28 -18.58
C GLN A 170 8.11 -10.77 -17.13
N GLU A 171 8.87 -11.76 -16.69
CA GLU A 171 8.75 -12.31 -15.34
C GLU A 171 9.26 -11.29 -14.30
N ARG A 172 10.36 -10.59 -14.59
CA ARG A 172 10.86 -9.52 -13.72
C ARG A 172 10.03 -8.24 -13.78
N LEU A 173 9.46 -7.88 -14.94
CA LEU A 173 8.45 -6.81 -15.00
C LEU A 173 7.29 -7.08 -14.04
N TYR A 174 6.76 -8.30 -14.09
CA TYR A 174 5.65 -8.74 -13.25
C TYR A 174 6.02 -8.84 -11.75
N ARG A 175 7.16 -9.47 -11.42
CA ARG A 175 7.52 -9.77 -10.02
C ARG A 175 8.24 -8.64 -9.29
N ASP A 176 8.98 -7.81 -10.02
CA ASP A 176 9.87 -6.82 -9.41
C ASP A 176 9.38 -5.40 -9.72
N TYR A 177 9.28 -5.01 -11.00
CA TYR A 177 8.99 -3.61 -11.39
C TYR A 177 7.64 -3.09 -10.87
N TYR A 178 6.52 -3.71 -11.28
CA TYR A 178 5.19 -3.23 -10.89
C TYR A 178 5.01 -3.23 -9.37
N PRO A 179 5.34 -4.31 -8.63
CA PRO A 179 5.23 -4.29 -7.18
C PRO A 179 6.09 -3.22 -6.51
N ARG A 180 7.31 -2.94 -7.01
CA ARG A 180 8.19 -1.89 -6.46
C ARG A 180 7.62 -0.49 -6.67
N VAL A 181 7.22 -0.18 -7.91
CA VAL A 181 6.65 1.11 -8.26
C VAL A 181 5.34 1.34 -7.50
N ASN A 182 4.45 0.36 -7.49
CA ASN A 182 3.18 0.45 -6.75
C ASN A 182 3.43 0.64 -5.24
N SER A 183 4.36 -0.10 -4.64
CA SER A 183 4.76 0.11 -3.25
C SER A 183 5.30 1.51 -2.99
N ALA A 184 6.12 2.06 -3.89
CA ALA A 184 6.66 3.42 -3.75
C ALA A 184 5.56 4.50 -3.86
N LEU A 185 4.61 4.36 -4.79
CA LEU A 185 3.48 5.28 -4.93
C LEU A 185 2.54 5.19 -3.71
N ILE A 186 2.22 3.98 -3.27
CA ILE A 186 1.41 3.74 -2.07
C ILE A 186 2.10 4.33 -0.84
N ALA A 187 3.42 4.19 -0.70
CA ALA A 187 4.17 4.78 0.41
C ALA A 187 3.95 6.29 0.54
N LYS A 188 3.93 7.03 -0.58
CA LYS A 188 3.65 8.48 -0.59
C LYS A 188 2.23 8.76 -0.12
N MET A 189 1.26 8.02 -0.65
CA MET A 189 -0.16 8.17 -0.35
C MET A 189 -0.49 7.77 1.10
N GLU A 190 0.08 6.69 1.62
CA GLU A 190 -0.02 6.29 3.03
C GLU A 190 0.51 7.38 3.95
N ARG A 191 1.66 8.00 3.60
CA ARG A 191 2.21 9.11 4.38
C ARG A 191 1.30 10.32 4.37
N LEU A 192 0.63 10.64 3.26
CA LEU A 192 -0.40 11.68 3.22
C LEU A 192 -1.57 11.34 4.15
N VAL A 193 -2.11 10.11 4.07
CA VAL A 193 -3.20 9.66 4.95
C VAL A 193 -2.77 9.75 6.42
N ARG A 194 -1.55 9.30 6.75
CA ARG A 194 -0.99 9.40 8.10
C ARG A 194 -0.89 10.85 8.54
N ALA A 195 -0.34 11.74 7.72
CA ALA A 195 -0.15 13.15 8.03
C ALA A 195 -1.48 13.85 8.34
N ILE A 196 -2.55 13.58 7.58
CA ILE A 196 -3.91 14.08 7.88
C ILE A 196 -4.45 13.40 9.13
N ALA A 197 -4.30 12.08 9.27
CA ALA A 197 -4.83 11.34 10.42
C ALA A 197 -4.19 11.76 11.75
N MET A 198 -2.93 12.17 11.74
CA MET A 198 -2.24 12.70 12.92
C MET A 198 -2.85 14.03 13.39
N GLN A 199 -3.44 14.83 12.49
CA GLN A 199 -4.08 16.10 12.85
C GLN A 199 -5.27 15.92 13.82
N PHE A 200 -6.00 14.80 13.75
CA PHE A 200 -7.09 14.50 14.69
C PHE A 200 -6.62 14.42 16.17
N THR A 201 -5.32 14.21 16.41
CA THR A 201 -4.78 14.06 17.78
C THR A 201 -3.70 15.08 18.11
N LEU A 202 -2.77 15.33 17.19
CA LEU A 202 -1.62 16.20 17.41
C LEU A 202 -1.77 17.58 16.75
N GLY A 203 -2.82 17.81 15.94
CA GLY A 203 -3.03 19.06 15.21
C GLY A 203 -3.33 20.28 16.10
N GLY A 204 -3.57 20.08 17.40
CA GLY A 204 -3.81 21.16 18.35
C GLY A 204 -5.09 21.96 18.06
N HIS A 205 -6.08 21.33 17.42
CA HIS A 205 -7.35 21.97 17.10
C HIS A 205 -8.21 22.19 18.35
N ALA A 206 -9.02 23.25 18.33
CA ALA A 206 -10.06 23.45 19.32
C ALA A 206 -11.02 22.24 19.29
N ASP A 207 -11.27 21.64 20.45
CA ASP A 207 -11.97 20.37 20.57
C ASP A 207 -12.64 20.24 21.95
N ALA A 208 -13.43 21.25 22.33
CA ALA A 208 -14.11 21.31 23.62
C ALA A 208 -15.02 20.10 23.86
N GLY A 209 -15.62 19.55 22.80
CA GLY A 209 -16.46 18.34 22.83
C GLY A 209 -15.71 17.02 22.59
N GLY A 210 -14.39 17.05 22.39
CA GLY A 210 -13.60 15.84 22.11
C GLY A 210 -13.94 15.12 20.80
N GLU A 211 -14.71 15.73 19.89
CA GLU A 211 -15.15 15.14 18.62
C GLU A 211 -13.97 14.88 17.69
N VAL A 212 -13.07 15.85 17.54
CA VAL A 212 -11.89 15.74 16.66
C VAL A 212 -11.05 14.54 17.09
N ARG A 213 -10.74 14.42 18.39
CA ARG A 213 -9.96 13.29 18.92
C ARG A 213 -10.70 11.95 18.80
N ARG A 214 -12.01 11.91 19.01
CA ARG A 214 -12.80 10.66 18.90
C ARG A 214 -12.74 10.04 17.50
N LEU A 215 -12.73 10.87 16.46
CA LEU A 215 -12.65 10.38 15.07
C LEU A 215 -11.29 9.78 14.71
N SER A 216 -10.24 10.05 15.50
CA SER A 216 -8.89 9.53 15.25
C SER A 216 -8.81 7.99 15.26
N VAL A 217 -9.78 7.32 15.88
CA VAL A 217 -9.88 5.85 15.91
C VAL A 217 -10.07 5.25 14.52
N VAL A 218 -10.74 5.96 13.61
CA VAL A 218 -11.04 5.44 12.27
C VAL A 218 -9.75 5.14 11.51
N TYR A 219 -8.75 6.01 11.64
CA TYR A 219 -7.48 5.96 10.93
C TYR A 219 -6.31 5.47 11.80
N GLN A 220 -6.59 4.82 12.94
CA GLN A 220 -5.54 4.34 13.86
C GLN A 220 -4.48 3.48 13.15
N LYS A 221 -4.89 2.58 12.25
CA LYS A 221 -3.95 1.73 11.50
C LYS A 221 -2.98 2.55 10.65
N PHE A 222 -3.46 3.57 9.93
CA PHE A 222 -2.62 4.46 9.14
C PHE A 222 -1.71 5.33 10.02
N ARG A 223 -2.22 5.83 11.15
CA ARG A 223 -1.44 6.61 12.13
C ARG A 223 -0.24 5.85 12.68
N ASN A 224 -0.39 4.54 12.83
CA ASN A 224 0.62 3.67 13.42
C ASN A 224 1.63 3.12 12.40
N ILE A 225 1.51 3.46 11.11
CA ILE A 225 2.51 3.11 10.10
C ILE A 225 3.77 3.92 10.40
N ARG A 226 4.88 3.22 10.65
CA ARG A 226 6.19 3.84 10.84
C ARG A 226 6.82 4.21 9.50
N ASP A 227 7.80 5.11 9.52
CA ASP A 227 8.46 5.59 8.30
C ASP A 227 9.10 4.46 7.49
N ASP A 228 9.66 3.45 8.17
CA ASP A 228 10.27 2.26 7.55
C ASP A 228 9.25 1.26 6.99
N GLN A 229 7.96 1.47 7.22
CA GLN A 229 6.89 0.55 6.82
C GLN A 229 6.05 1.04 5.65
N PHE A 230 6.26 2.27 5.19
CA PHE A 230 5.50 2.80 4.07
C PHE A 230 5.68 1.95 2.81
N GLY A 231 4.59 1.67 2.11
CA GLY A 231 4.55 0.85 0.90
C GLY A 231 4.62 -0.67 1.16
N THR A 232 4.78 -1.09 2.42
CA THR A 232 4.95 -2.52 2.77
C THR A 232 3.65 -3.19 3.26
N VAL A 233 2.58 -2.41 3.47
CA VAL A 233 1.29 -2.95 3.91
C VAL A 233 0.61 -3.63 2.73
N ASP A 234 0.14 -4.86 2.95
CA ASP A 234 -0.62 -5.59 1.93
C ASP A 234 -2.12 -5.29 2.10
N TYR A 235 -2.70 -4.63 1.11
CA TYR A 235 -4.10 -4.23 1.07
C TYR A 235 -4.94 -5.13 0.15
N ARG A 236 -4.32 -6.11 -0.51
CA ARG A 236 -5.02 -6.96 -1.47
C ARG A 236 -6.04 -7.85 -0.77
N ARG A 237 -7.26 -7.86 -1.31
CA ARG A 237 -8.35 -8.70 -0.81
C ARG A 237 -8.05 -10.20 -0.99
N SER A 238 -7.34 -10.55 -2.05
CA SER A 238 -6.86 -11.92 -2.33
C SER A 238 -6.04 -12.47 -1.16
N VAL A 239 -5.16 -11.65 -0.59
CA VAL A 239 -4.32 -11.99 0.58
C VAL A 239 -5.16 -12.14 1.84
N GLU A 240 -6.11 -11.23 2.10
CA GLU A 240 -7.04 -11.35 3.23
C GLU A 240 -7.82 -12.68 3.17
N ILE A 241 -8.30 -13.07 1.98
CA ILE A 241 -9.01 -14.34 1.74
C ILE A 241 -8.08 -15.53 1.98
N LEU A 242 -6.88 -15.53 1.40
CA LEU A 242 -5.92 -16.63 1.54
C LEU A 242 -5.49 -16.85 2.99
N ARG A 243 -5.25 -15.76 3.73
CA ARG A 243 -4.95 -15.82 5.16
C ARG A 243 -6.12 -16.31 6.00
N GLY A 244 -7.36 -16.06 5.56
CA GLY A 244 -8.56 -16.62 6.17
C GLY A 244 -8.60 -18.15 6.12
N ASN A 245 -7.90 -18.77 5.17
CA ASN A 245 -7.78 -20.21 4.98
C ASN A 245 -6.41 -20.76 5.42
N ALA A 246 -5.72 -20.07 6.33
CA ALA A 246 -4.37 -20.46 6.78
C ALA A 246 -4.36 -21.79 7.58
N ASP A 247 -5.50 -22.25 8.05
CA ASP A 247 -5.70 -23.57 8.66
C ASP A 247 -5.40 -24.73 7.69
N GLN A 248 -5.52 -24.49 6.39
CA GLN A 248 -5.22 -25.47 5.33
C GLN A 248 -3.74 -25.47 4.93
N TRP A 249 -2.93 -24.54 5.44
CA TRP A 249 -1.52 -24.46 5.07
C TRP A 249 -0.71 -25.57 5.73
N ILE A 250 0.29 -26.09 5.01
CA ILE A 250 1.15 -27.14 5.52
C ILE A 250 2.05 -26.56 6.61
N ARG A 251 1.78 -26.96 7.86
CA ARG A 251 2.57 -26.56 9.03
C ARG A 251 3.70 -27.55 9.26
N ARG A 252 4.93 -27.05 9.37
CA ARG A 252 6.12 -27.82 9.73
C ARG A 252 7.04 -27.01 10.63
N SER A 253 7.49 -27.63 11.71
CA SER A 253 8.52 -27.12 12.59
C SER A 253 9.91 -27.29 11.98
N TYR A 254 10.87 -26.54 12.52
CA TYR A 254 12.29 -26.67 12.15
C TYR A 254 12.81 -28.11 12.35
N HIS A 255 12.39 -28.80 13.41
CA HIS A 255 12.79 -30.19 13.67
C HIS A 255 12.27 -31.15 12.61
N GLU A 256 11.03 -30.98 12.15
CA GLU A 256 10.45 -31.80 11.08
C GLU A 256 11.15 -31.56 9.73
N ILE A 257 11.55 -30.31 9.45
CA ILE A 257 12.34 -29.98 8.25
C ILE A 257 13.73 -30.62 8.33
N ALA A 258 14.42 -30.49 9.48
CA ALA A 258 15.73 -31.10 9.66
C ALA A 258 15.70 -32.64 9.56
N ALA A 259 14.61 -33.25 10.01
CA ALA A 259 14.39 -34.70 9.93
C ALA A 259 13.93 -35.18 8.54
N SER A 260 13.57 -34.29 7.62
CA SER A 260 12.99 -34.65 6.31
C SER A 260 14.00 -35.34 5.37
N GLY A 261 15.30 -35.22 5.66
CA GLY A 261 16.37 -35.74 4.83
C GLY A 261 16.62 -34.93 3.55
N TRP A 262 15.86 -33.85 3.31
CA TRP A 262 16.07 -32.94 2.19
C TRP A 262 17.14 -31.88 2.52
N PRO A 263 17.95 -31.44 1.53
CA PRO A 263 18.83 -30.29 1.70
C PRO A 263 18.03 -29.07 2.14
N SER A 264 18.40 -28.50 3.28
CA SER A 264 17.77 -27.30 3.84
C SER A 264 18.79 -26.37 4.48
N LEU A 265 18.45 -25.09 4.54
CA LEU A 265 19.27 -24.04 5.13
C LEU A 265 18.38 -23.01 5.82
N ALA A 266 18.69 -22.69 7.07
CA ALA A 266 18.09 -21.55 7.75
C ALA A 266 18.82 -20.28 7.33
N VAL A 267 18.06 -19.24 6.98
CA VAL A 267 18.58 -17.92 6.62
C VAL A 267 17.88 -16.90 7.51
N THR A 268 18.63 -15.95 8.03
CA THR A 268 18.09 -14.84 8.82
C THR A 268 18.18 -13.52 8.08
N LYS A 269 17.30 -12.58 8.45
CA LYS A 269 17.32 -11.20 7.94
C LYS A 269 18.66 -10.51 8.16
N ALA A 270 19.30 -10.75 9.31
CA ALA A 270 20.59 -10.17 9.65
C ALA A 270 21.72 -10.65 8.72
N GLU A 271 21.67 -11.90 8.27
CA GLU A 271 22.65 -12.47 7.34
C GLU A 271 22.42 -12.02 5.89
N PHE A 272 21.16 -11.79 5.52
CA PHE A 272 20.78 -11.44 4.14
C PHE A 272 20.87 -9.92 3.85
N GLY A 273 20.55 -9.08 4.83
CA GLY A 273 20.57 -7.62 4.69
C GLY A 273 19.24 -6.99 4.25
N ASP A 274 19.33 -5.78 3.69
CA ASP A 274 18.18 -4.86 3.51
C ASP A 274 17.14 -5.33 2.47
N GLU A 275 17.55 -6.18 1.53
CA GLU A 275 16.67 -6.76 0.50
C GLU A 275 15.81 -7.93 1.03
N TRP A 276 15.81 -8.19 2.34
CA TRP A 276 15.03 -9.26 2.95
C TRP A 276 13.54 -9.19 2.58
N PRO A 277 12.99 -10.21 1.89
CA PRO A 277 11.64 -10.15 1.33
C PRO A 277 10.56 -10.66 2.29
N PHE A 278 10.91 -11.30 3.40
CA PHE A 278 9.92 -11.95 4.27
C PHE A 278 9.51 -11.08 5.46
N ARG A 279 8.30 -11.29 5.97
CA ARG A 279 7.83 -10.59 7.19
C ARG A 279 8.35 -11.22 8.48
N ASP A 280 8.73 -12.49 8.45
CA ASP A 280 9.48 -13.15 9.52
C ASP A 280 10.98 -12.88 9.38
N ASP A 281 11.69 -12.73 10.50
CA ASP A 281 13.14 -12.45 10.51
C ASP A 281 14.01 -13.68 10.22
N ARG A 282 13.40 -14.87 10.12
CA ARG A 282 14.07 -16.13 9.82
C ARG A 282 13.17 -17.01 8.96
N VAL A 283 13.78 -17.62 7.95
CA VAL A 283 13.13 -18.63 7.10
C VAL A 283 14.01 -19.87 6.98
N THR A 284 13.40 -20.99 6.59
CA THR A 284 14.16 -22.19 6.22
C THR A 284 13.88 -22.52 4.76
N VAL A 285 14.92 -22.51 3.94
CA VAL A 285 14.84 -22.90 2.52
C VAL A 285 15.09 -24.39 2.43
N GLU A 286 14.31 -25.10 1.62
CA GLU A 286 14.44 -26.53 1.37
C GLU A 286 14.35 -26.78 -0.14
N CYS A 287 15.14 -27.73 -0.65
CA CYS A 287 15.01 -28.19 -2.04
C CYS A 287 14.74 -29.70 -2.08
N ARG A 288 13.61 -30.09 -2.65
CA ARG A 288 13.22 -31.50 -2.80
C ARG A 288 13.44 -31.96 -4.23
N ASP A 289 13.98 -33.17 -4.38
CA ASP A 289 14.27 -33.79 -5.68
C ASP A 289 15.08 -32.92 -6.66
N GLY A 290 15.86 -31.96 -6.16
CA GLY A 290 16.62 -31.02 -6.97
C GLY A 290 15.80 -30.01 -7.78
N LEU A 291 14.47 -30.07 -7.72
CA LEU A 291 13.56 -29.31 -8.57
C LEU A 291 12.58 -28.43 -7.78
N PHE A 292 12.12 -28.91 -6.62
CA PHE A 292 11.04 -28.26 -5.89
C PHE A 292 11.61 -27.39 -4.76
N CYS A 293 11.63 -26.08 -5.00
CA CYS A 293 12.13 -25.11 -4.04
C CYS A 293 11.00 -24.66 -3.12
N ILE A 294 11.19 -24.80 -1.81
CA ILE A 294 10.20 -24.50 -0.77
C ILE A 294 10.85 -23.58 0.26
N VAL A 295 10.08 -22.66 0.81
CA VAL A 295 10.48 -21.85 1.96
C VAL A 295 9.49 -22.05 3.10
N ASN A 296 10.00 -22.31 4.29
CA ASN A 296 9.22 -22.33 5.51
C ASN A 296 9.33 -20.97 6.21
N ILE A 297 8.19 -20.31 6.40
CA ILE A 297 8.07 -18.96 6.96
C ILE A 297 7.08 -19.05 8.13
N GLY A 298 7.52 -18.67 9.34
CA GLY A 298 6.65 -18.73 10.53
C GLY A 298 6.11 -20.13 10.85
N GLY A 299 6.78 -21.21 10.40
CA GLY A 299 6.33 -22.59 10.60
C GLY A 299 5.38 -23.13 9.52
N TYR A 300 5.19 -22.42 8.42
CA TYR A 300 4.35 -22.85 7.29
C TYR A 300 5.15 -22.92 6.00
N ASP A 301 4.86 -23.91 5.16
CA ASP A 301 5.51 -24.07 3.85
C ASP A 301 4.86 -23.21 2.77
N PHE A 302 5.71 -22.60 1.95
CA PHE A 302 5.35 -21.84 0.76
C PHE A 302 6.20 -22.28 -0.42
N ALA A 303 5.63 -22.22 -1.62
CA ALA A 303 6.37 -22.47 -2.84
C ALA A 303 7.35 -21.29 -3.10
N LEU A 304 8.57 -21.61 -3.55
CA LEU A 304 9.49 -20.63 -4.13
C LEU A 304 9.47 -20.65 -5.66
N ASN A 305 9.01 -21.74 -6.28
CA ASN A 305 8.92 -21.87 -7.74
C ASN A 305 7.62 -22.57 -8.19
N GLY A 306 7.30 -22.44 -9.48
CA GLY A 306 6.09 -23.03 -10.07
C GLY A 306 6.00 -24.55 -9.89
N ALA A 307 7.13 -25.26 -9.98
CA ALA A 307 7.18 -26.71 -9.81
C ALA A 307 6.71 -27.13 -8.41
N ALA A 308 7.18 -26.47 -7.35
CA ALA A 308 6.77 -26.76 -5.98
C ALA A 308 5.27 -26.46 -5.75
N ARG A 309 4.78 -25.34 -6.30
CA ARG A 309 3.35 -25.00 -6.26
C ARG A 309 2.50 -26.08 -6.92
N SER A 310 2.83 -26.48 -8.14
CA SER A 310 2.07 -27.49 -8.88
C SER A 310 2.12 -28.88 -8.22
N ARG A 311 3.27 -29.27 -7.66
CA ARG A 311 3.45 -30.61 -7.07
C ARG A 311 2.78 -30.75 -5.71
N PHE A 312 2.84 -29.72 -4.87
CA PHE A 312 2.45 -29.77 -3.46
C PHE A 312 1.22 -28.91 -3.12
N GLY A 313 0.68 -28.15 -4.07
CA GLY A 313 -0.44 -27.24 -3.82
C GLY A 313 -0.10 -26.07 -2.89
N LEU A 314 1.19 -25.76 -2.71
CA LEU A 314 1.65 -24.70 -1.82
C LEU A 314 1.40 -23.31 -2.43
N PRO A 315 0.87 -22.34 -1.67
CA PRO A 315 0.77 -20.97 -2.13
C PRO A 315 2.17 -20.34 -2.25
N PHE A 316 2.30 -19.30 -3.08
CA PHE A 316 3.51 -18.46 -3.07
C PHE A 316 3.52 -17.54 -1.85
N ALA A 317 4.71 -17.18 -1.39
CA ALA A 317 4.89 -16.31 -0.23
C ALA A 317 4.27 -14.91 -0.43
N HIS A 318 4.37 -14.34 -1.64
CA HIS A 318 3.72 -13.07 -1.98
C HIS A 318 2.20 -13.21 -2.05
N ASP A 319 1.67 -14.27 -2.65
CA ASP A 319 0.21 -14.52 -2.74
C ASP A 319 -0.41 -14.64 -1.33
N ALA A 320 0.30 -15.27 -0.39
CA ALA A 320 -0.13 -15.39 1.01
C ALA A 320 0.14 -14.12 1.86
N GLY A 321 0.79 -13.11 1.27
CA GLY A 321 1.19 -11.87 1.93
C GLY A 321 2.23 -12.05 3.04
N VAL A 322 2.93 -13.19 3.11
CA VAL A 322 4.00 -13.45 4.08
C VAL A 322 5.37 -12.95 3.57
N ALA A 323 5.46 -12.66 2.28
CA ALA A 323 6.50 -11.83 1.68
C ALA A 323 5.99 -10.38 1.45
N VAL A 324 6.93 -9.44 1.40
CA VAL A 324 6.70 -8.03 1.11
C VAL A 324 6.69 -7.83 -0.41
N LEU A 325 5.62 -7.23 -0.93
CA LEU A 325 5.53 -6.85 -2.35
C LEU A 325 6.69 -5.90 -2.72
N GLY A 326 7.21 -6.06 -3.94
CA GLY A 326 8.38 -5.30 -4.41
C GLY A 326 9.74 -5.85 -3.97
N LYS A 327 9.77 -6.81 -3.04
CA LYS A 327 11.00 -7.51 -2.66
C LYS A 327 11.06 -8.90 -3.29
N SER A 328 12.17 -9.19 -3.97
CA SER A 328 12.33 -10.42 -4.73
C SER A 328 12.61 -11.61 -3.83
N VAL A 329 11.94 -12.74 -4.10
CA VAL A 329 12.28 -14.06 -3.52
C VAL A 329 13.25 -14.85 -4.40
N GLY A 330 13.64 -14.32 -5.56
CA GLY A 330 14.55 -14.95 -6.52
C GLY A 330 15.85 -15.48 -5.89
N PRO A 331 16.55 -14.69 -5.05
CA PRO A 331 17.76 -15.16 -4.37
C PRO A 331 17.55 -16.44 -3.53
N PHE A 332 16.35 -16.64 -2.97
CA PHE A 332 16.04 -17.86 -2.19
C PHE A 332 15.81 -19.09 -3.08
N ILE A 333 15.42 -18.89 -4.35
CA ILE A 333 15.38 -19.97 -5.35
C ILE A 333 16.80 -20.43 -5.68
N GLU A 334 17.74 -19.48 -5.83
CA GLU A 334 19.14 -19.78 -6.09
C GLU A 334 19.79 -20.52 -4.93
N VAL A 335 19.55 -20.05 -3.69
CA VAL A 335 19.95 -20.76 -2.47
C VAL A 335 19.42 -22.19 -2.46
N ALA A 336 18.12 -22.40 -2.72
CA ALA A 336 17.51 -23.74 -2.75
C ALA A 336 18.20 -24.65 -3.78
N ARG A 337 18.42 -24.15 -4.99
CA ARG A 337 19.08 -24.91 -6.07
C ARG A 337 20.53 -25.24 -5.72
N GLY A 338 21.26 -24.29 -5.11
CA GLY A 338 22.62 -24.49 -4.63
C GLY A 338 22.73 -25.65 -3.63
N LEU A 339 21.77 -25.79 -2.71
CA LEU A 339 21.73 -26.89 -1.73
C LEU A 339 21.67 -28.28 -2.38
N SER A 340 21.03 -28.37 -3.55
CA SER A 340 20.95 -29.64 -4.30
C SER A 340 22.23 -29.95 -5.06
N ALA A 341 22.90 -28.93 -5.61
CA ALA A 341 24.18 -29.07 -6.29
C ALA A 341 25.30 -29.54 -5.35
N SER A 342 25.31 -29.06 -4.10
CA SER A 342 26.29 -29.45 -3.07
C SER A 342 26.18 -30.92 -2.61
N ARG A 343 25.06 -31.61 -2.89
CA ARG A 343 24.92 -33.07 -2.69
C ARG A 343 25.50 -33.91 -3.83
N CYS A 344 25.72 -33.32 -5.01
CA CYS A 344 26.22 -34.02 -6.21
C CYS A 344 27.74 -33.91 -6.40
N GLN A 345 28.48 -33.21 -5.54
CA GLN A 345 29.94 -33.19 -5.56
C GLN A 345 30.51 -34.19 -4.54
N PRO A 346 31.37 -35.16 -4.94
CA PRO A 346 32.13 -35.92 -3.96
C PRO A 346 33.06 -34.97 -3.21
N ALA A 347 33.08 -35.10 -1.88
CA ALA A 347 33.87 -34.28 -1.00
C ALA A 347 35.36 -34.30 -1.40
N HIS A 348 35.85 -33.18 -1.93
CA HIS A 348 37.26 -32.83 -1.83
C HIS A 348 37.37 -31.65 -0.87
N PRO A 349 38.23 -31.75 0.17
CA PRO A 349 38.44 -30.63 1.07
C PRO A 349 39.16 -29.49 0.33
N PRO A 350 38.85 -28.22 0.62
CA PRO A 350 39.55 -27.10 0.01
C PRO A 350 41.00 -27.07 0.52
N PRO A 351 41.99 -26.77 -0.34
CA PRO A 351 43.31 -26.39 0.11
C PRO A 351 43.24 -25.00 0.78
N PHE A 352 44.00 -24.88 1.87
CA PHE A 352 44.07 -23.74 2.79
C PHE A 352 44.28 -22.37 2.13
#